data_AF-A0A2G1ZZ81-F1
#
_entry.id   AF-A0A2G1ZZ81-F1
#
_cell.length_a   1.000
_cell.length_b   1.000
_cell.length_c   1.000
_cell.angle_alpha   90.00
_cell.angle_beta   90.00
_cell.angle_gamma   90.00
#
_symmetry.space_group_name_H-M   'P 1'
#
loop_
_entity.id
_entity.type
_entity.pdbx_description
1 polymer ?
#
loop_
_entity_poly.entity_id
_entity_poly.type
_entity_poly.pdbx_seq_one_letter_code
_entity_poly.pdbx_strand_id
1 'polypeptide(L)' 'MASACTAPERPFLPERPEDIREYADLLRSDFDGYIADIQEYFRCLDAERQRAFREAQEVSRDYGRLVEIVE' A
#
# COMPACT_ATOMS: atom_id res chain seq x y z
N MET A 1 4.96 13.06 10.15
CA MET A 1 3.66 12.92 9.45
C MET A 1 3.60 11.47 8.99
N ALA A 2 2.54 10.73 9.29
CA ALA A 2 2.38 9.39 8.72
C ALA A 2 2.32 9.56 7.19
N SER A 3 3.30 9.04 6.48
CA SER A 3 3.26 9.00 5.02
C SER A 3 2.08 8.11 4.64
N ALA A 4 1.00 8.71 4.16
CA ALA A 4 -0.13 7.93 3.67
C ALA A 4 0.38 7.05 2.52
N CYS A 5 0.30 5.74 2.69
CA CYS A 5 0.65 4.79 1.65
C CYS A 5 -0.21 5.14 0.42
N THR A 6 0.43 5.68 -0.61
CA THR A 6 -0.26 6.13 -1.82
C THR A 6 -0.14 5.05 -2.86
N ALA A 7 -1.27 4.60 -3.40
CA ALA A 7 -1.28 3.60 -4.45
C ALA A 7 -0.73 4.21 -5.75
N PRO A 8 0.12 3.47 -6.50
CA PRO A 8 0.58 3.92 -7.81
C PRO A 8 -0.58 3.96 -8.82
N GLU A 9 -0.46 4.83 -9.82
CA GLU A 9 -1.41 4.89 -10.92
C GLU A 9 -1.26 3.67 -11.83
N ARG A 10 -2.39 3.11 -12.28
CA ARG A 10 -2.38 1.98 -13.21
C ARG A 10 -1.83 2.43 -14.56
N PRO A 11 -0.85 1.71 -15.15
CA PRO A 11 -0.34 2.05 -16.47
C PRO A 11 -1.43 1.83 -17.52
N PHE A 12 -1.43 2.70 -18.54
CA PHE A 12 -2.35 2.59 -19.67
C PHE A 12 -1.90 1.49 -20.63
N LEU A 13 -2.86 0.75 -21.18
CA LEU A 13 -2.61 -0.19 -22.28
C LEU A 13 -3.56 0.15 -23.44
N PRO A 14 -3.03 0.53 -24.61
CA PRO A 14 -3.85 0.77 -25.80
C PRO A 14 -4.61 -0.48 -26.23
N GLU A 15 -5.79 -0.30 -26.84
CA GLU A 15 -6.60 -1.43 -27.36
C GLU A 15 -6.07 -1.97 -28.69
N ARG A 16 -5.45 -1.11 -29.50
CA ARG A 16 -4.99 -1.46 -30.85
C ARG A 16 -3.61 -2.13 -30.80
N PRO A 17 -3.45 -3.34 -31.39
CA PRO A 17 -2.16 -4.04 -31.39
C PRO A 17 -1.03 -3.28 -32.09
N GLU A 18 -1.34 -2.45 -33.09
CA GLU A 18 -0.37 -1.58 -33.75
C GLU A 18 0.22 -0.54 -32.78
N ASP A 19 -0.62 0.09 -31.94
CA ASP A 19 -0.16 1.06 -30.94
C ASP A 19 0.69 0.37 -29.87
N ILE A 20 0.31 -0.86 -29.47
CA ILE A 20 1.12 -1.64 -28.51
C ILE A 20 2.51 -1.91 -29.07
N ARG A 21 2.63 -2.25 -30.36
CA ARG A 21 3.93 -2.53 -30.99
C ARG A 21 4.75 -1.26 -31.20
N GLU A 22 4.11 -0.17 -31.59
CA GLU A 22 4.77 1.12 -31.83
C GLU A 22 5.35 1.70 -30.54
N TYR A 23 4.64 1.56 -29.42
CA TYR A 23 5.05 2.08 -28.11
C TYR A 23 5.56 1.01 -27.15
N ALA A 24 5.99 -0.16 -27.66
CA ALA A 24 6.30 -1.33 -26.82
C ALA A 24 7.31 -1.06 -25.70
N ASP A 25 8.36 -0.29 -25.98
CA ASP A 25 9.40 0.02 -25.00
C ASP A 25 8.90 1.00 -23.92
N LEU A 26 8.09 1.98 -24.30
CA LEU A 26 7.46 2.91 -23.36
C LEU A 26 6.47 2.17 -22.46
N LEU A 27 5.58 1.37 -23.05
CA LEU A 27 4.61 0.56 -22.31
C LEU A 27 5.31 -0.41 -21.36
N ARG A 28 6.41 -1.05 -21.78
CA ARG A 28 7.20 -1.91 -20.88
C ARG A 28 7.73 -1.12 -19.70
N SER A 29 8.34 0.05 -19.94
CA SER A 29 8.86 0.91 -18.87
C SER A 29 7.78 1.32 -17.87
N ASP A 30 6.59 1.72 -18.34
CA ASP A 30 5.48 2.14 -17.48
C ASP A 30 4.98 0.97 -16.61
N PHE A 31 4.88 -0.23 -17.19
CA PHE A 31 4.47 -1.42 -16.46
C PHE A 31 5.52 -1.87 -15.44
N ASP A 32 6.80 -1.84 -15.80
CA ASP A 32 7.90 -2.17 -14.89
C ASP A 32 7.96 -1.16 -13.72
N GLY A 33 7.75 0.13 -14.01
CA GLY A 33 7.63 1.19 -13.00
C GLY A 33 6.48 0.93 -12.02
N TYR A 34 5.27 0.66 -12.54
CA TYR A 34 4.12 0.29 -11.70
C TYR A 34 4.41 -0.93 -10.82
N ILE A 35 5.07 -1.96 -11.37
CA ILE A 35 5.41 -3.17 -10.61
C ILE A 35 6.41 -2.86 -9.49
N ALA A 36 7.36 -1.95 -9.69
CA ALA A 36 8.25 -1.51 -8.62
C ALA A 36 7.48 -0.75 -7.54
N ASP A 37 6.68 0.24 -7.94
CA ASP A 37 5.96 1.13 -7.03
C ASP A 37 4.90 0.38 -6.20
N ILE A 38 4.21 -0.60 -6.78
CA ILE A 38 3.20 -1.38 -6.05
C ILE A 38 3.83 -2.24 -4.94
N GLN A 39 5.08 -2.66 -5.09
CA GLN A 39 5.82 -3.38 -4.03
C GLN A 39 6.15 -2.45 -2.86
N GLU A 40 6.51 -1.20 -3.14
CA GLU A 40 6.74 -0.19 -2.10
C GLU A 40 5.45 0.16 -1.37
N TYR A 41 4.36 0.31 -2.13
CA TYR A 41 3.03 0.54 -1.58
C TYR A 41 2.60 -0.59 -0.63
N PHE A 42 2.76 -1.86 -1.03
CA PHE A 42 2.46 -3.00 -0.13
C PHE A 42 3.32 -3.00 1.13
N ARG A 43 4.63 -2.73 0.99
CA ARG A 43 5.53 -2.62 2.15
C ARG A 43 5.07 -1.54 3.13
N CYS A 44 4.61 -0.40 2.62
CA CYS A 44 4.04 0.67 3.43
C CYS A 44 2.77 0.19 4.16
N LEU A 45 1.82 -0.40 3.44
CA LEU A 45 0.57 -0.89 4.03
C LEU A 45 0.81 -1.93 5.13
N ASP A 46 1.76 -2.83 4.93
CA ASP A 46 2.11 -3.84 5.93
C ASP A 46 2.72 -3.20 7.19
N ALA A 47 3.58 -2.21 7.03
CA ALA A 47 4.15 -1.47 8.16
C ALA A 47 3.06 -0.72 8.96
N GLU A 48 2.13 -0.07 8.26
CA GLU A 48 1.00 0.64 8.87
C GLU A 48 0.07 -0.32 9.60
N ARG A 49 -0.25 -1.47 8.99
CA ARG A 49 -1.04 -2.53 9.62
C ARG A 49 -0.37 -3.04 10.89
N GLN A 50 0.93 -3.31 10.84
CA GLN A 50 1.68 -3.77 12.02
C GLN A 50 1.72 -2.71 13.14
N ARG A 51 1.89 -1.43 12.80
CA ARG A 51 1.84 -0.33 13.76
C ARG A 51 0.48 -0.26 14.44
N ALA A 52 -0.59 -0.19 13.65
CA ALA A 52 -1.96 -0.10 14.16
C ALA A 52 -2.33 -1.32 15.03
N PHE A 53 -1.86 -2.51 14.67
CA PHE A 53 -2.10 -3.71 15.46
C PHE A 53 -1.43 -3.65 16.85
N ARG A 54 -0.20 -3.16 16.93
CA ARG A 54 0.50 -2.97 18.22
C ARG A 54 -0.22 -1.93 19.09
N GLU A 55 -0.58 -0.80 18.50
CA GLU A 55 -1.32 0.27 19.17
C GLU A 55 -2.65 -0.25 19.73
N ALA A 56 -3.43 -0.97 18.92
CA ALA A 56 -4.68 -1.58 19.36
C ALA A 56 -4.48 -2.59 20.50
N GLN A 57 -3.40 -3.37 20.47
CA GLN A 57 -3.07 -4.29 21.55
C GLN A 57 -2.76 -3.56 22.87
N GLU A 58 -1.97 -2.49 22.81
CA GLU A 58 -1.64 -1.66 23.98
C GLU A 58 -2.89 -1.02 24.56
N VAL A 59 -3.70 -0.36 23.73
CA VAL A 59 -4.98 0.25 24.14
C VAL A 59 -5.93 -0.78 24.75
N SER A 60 -6.01 -2.00 24.20
CA SER A 60 -6.87 -3.06 24.74
C SER A 60 -6.40 -3.53 26.12
N ARG A 61 -5.09 -3.63 26.35
CA ARG A 61 -4.53 -3.98 27.66
C ARG A 61 -4.82 -2.89 28.68
N ASP A 62 -4.66 -1.63 28.28
CA ASP A 62 -4.92 -0.48 29.12
C ASP A 62 -6.40 -0.40 29.52
N TYR A 63 -7.30 -0.68 28.57
CA TYR A 63 -8.73 -0.80 28.82
C TYR A 63 -9.05 -1.94 29.81
N GLY A 64 -8.42 -3.10 29.66
CA GLY A 64 -8.58 -4.21 30.62
C GLY A 64 -8.22 -3.80 32.06
N ARG A 65 -7.09 -3.12 32.25
CA ARG A 65 -6.70 -2.59 33.58
C ARG A 65 -7.67 -1.55 34.11
N LEU A 66 -8.21 -0.69 33.22
CA LEU A 66 -9.22 0.29 33.61
C LEU A 66 -10.47 -0.41 34.16
N VAL A 67 -10.96 -1.44 33.47
CA VAL A 67 -12.13 -2.23 33.90
C VAL A 67 -11.91 -2.83 35.29
N GLU A 68 -10.74 -3.44 35.54
CA GLU A 68 -10.38 -4.00 36.86
C GLU A 68 -10.36 -2.98 38.01
N ILE A 69 -10.17 -1.69 37.71
CA ILE A 69 -10.11 -0.63 38.73
C ILE A 69 -11.50 -0.04 39.01
N VAL A 70 -12.38 0.00 38.00
CA VAL A 70 -13.68 0.66 38.10
C VAL A 70 -14.82 -0.27 38.51
N GLU A 71 -14.62 -1.59 38.39
CA GLU A 71 -15.56 -2.64 38.84
C GLU A 71 -15.16 -3.21 40.21
#